data_AF-A0A2V6RL33-F1
#
_entry.id   AF-A0A2V6RL33-F1
#
_cell.length_a   1.000
_cell.length_b   1.000
_cell.length_c   1.000
_cell.angle_alpha   90.00
_cell.angle_beta   90.00
_cell.angle_gamma   90.00
#
_symmetry.space_group_name_H-M   'P 1'
#
loop_
_entity.id
_entity.type
_entity.pdbx_description
1 polymer ?
#
loop_
_entity_poly.entity_id
_entity_poly.type
_entity_poly.pdbx_seq_one_letter_code
_entity_poly.pdbx_strand_id
1 'polypeptide(L)' 'MGDELLCSVADGVATVTLNRPAKRNALNRAVLEGLAGAFERLEGDPTVR' A
#
# COMPACT_ATOMS: atom_id res chain seq x y z
N MET A 1 7.95 -11.85 -7.75
CA MET A 1 8.36 -10.47 -7.39
C MET A 1 7.24 -9.95 -6.50
N GLY A 2 7.53 -9.92 -5.20
CA GLY A 2 6.55 -10.16 -4.15
C GLY A 2 5.61 -8.99 -3.92
N ASP A 3 4.33 -9.32 -3.88
CA ASP A 3 3.22 -8.52 -3.39
C ASP A 3 3.41 -8.28 -1.88
N GLU A 4 4.40 -7.48 -1.49
CA GLU A 4 4.65 -7.11 -0.07
C GLU A 4 3.63 -6.07 0.43
N LEU A 5 2.90 -5.46 -0.50
CA LEU A 5 1.87 -4.44 -0.29
C LEU A 5 0.68 -4.72 -1.21
N LEU A 6 -0.48 -4.91 -0.60
CA LEU A 6 -1.76 -4.96 -1.30
C LEU A 6 -2.44 -3.59 -1.19
N CYS A 7 -2.95 -3.06 -2.29
CA CYS A 7 -3.80 -1.88 -2.27
C CYS A 7 -5.17 -2.22 -2.86
N SER A 8 -6.23 -1.68 -2.25
CA SER A 8 -7.60 -1.80 -2.74
C SER A 8 -8.37 -0.54 -2.40
N VAL A 9 -9.15 -0.05 -3.35
CA VAL A 9 -10.01 1.14 -3.16
C VAL A 9 -11.46 0.68 -3.20
N ALA A 10 -12.22 1.02 -2.15
CA ALA A 10 -13.65 0.73 -2.07
C ALA A 10 -14.35 1.89 -1.34
N ASP A 11 -15.49 2.33 -1.86
CA ASP A 11 -16.32 3.40 -1.25
C ASP A 11 -15.54 4.70 -0.97
N GLY A 12 -14.55 4.96 -1.82
CA GLY A 12 -13.61 6.08 -1.70
C GLY A 12 -12.60 5.99 -0.56
N VAL A 13 -12.46 4.82 0.04
CA VAL A 13 -11.41 4.53 1.02
C VAL A 13 -10.37 3.62 0.38
N ALA A 14 -9.12 4.06 0.42
CA ALA A 14 -7.98 3.25 0.02
C ALA A 14 -7.44 2.45 1.20
N THR A 15 -7.49 1.12 1.08
CA THR A 15 -6.92 0.18 2.04
C THR A 15 -5.57 -0.31 1.54
N VAL A 16 -4.51 -0.03 2.29
CA VAL A 16 -3.16 -0.53 2.02
C VAL A 16 -2.79 -1.56 3.09
N THR A 17 -2.54 -2.80 2.66
CA THR A 17 -2.24 -3.93 3.55
C THR A 17 -0.80 -4.37 3.39
N LEU A 18 -0.06 -4.41 4.50
CA LEU A 18 1.28 -5.00 4.56
C LEU A 18 1.15 -6.52 4.48
N ASN A 19 1.48 -7.11 3.33
CA ASN A 19 1.35 -8.54 3.06
C ASN A 19 2.68 -9.26 3.34
N ARG A 20 3.25 -9.06 4.54
CA ARG A 20 4.53 -9.67 4.94
C ARG A 20 4.51 -10.36 6.30
N PRO A 21 3.60 -11.34 6.49
CA PRO A 21 3.39 -11.99 7.78
C PRO A 21 4.63 -12.73 8.29
N ALA A 22 5.44 -13.31 7.39
CA ALA A 22 6.68 -14.03 7.73
C ALA A 22 7.73 -13.16 8.44
N LYS A 23 7.61 -11.83 8.34
CA LYS A 23 8.50 -10.86 9.00
C LYS A 23 7.73 -9.97 9.97
N ARG A 24 6.55 -10.39 10.44
CA ARG A 24 5.64 -9.59 11.29
C ARG A 24 5.36 -8.20 10.71
N ASN A 25 5.23 -8.12 9.38
CA ASN A 25 5.06 -6.85 8.67
C ASN A 25 6.17 -5.83 8.94
N ALA A 26 7.40 -6.31 9.21
CA ALA A 26 8.55 -5.44 9.40
C ALA A 26 8.72 -4.48 8.22
N LEU A 27 8.69 -3.18 8.55
CA LEU A 27 8.92 -2.08 7.63
C LEU A 27 10.39 -2.11 7.20
N ASN A 28 10.66 -2.65 6.02
CA ASN A 28 11.95 -2.51 5.36
C ASN A 28 11.87 -1.38 4.32
N ARG A 29 13.01 -1.09 3.69
CA ARG A 29 13.08 -0.04 2.68
C ARG A 29 12.13 -0.29 1.50
N ALA A 30 12.01 -1.54 1.03
CA ALA A 30 11.10 -1.90 -0.05
C ALA A 30 9.62 -1.62 0.29
N VAL A 31 9.18 -1.91 1.51
CA VAL A 31 7.81 -1.60 1.98
C VAL A 31 7.61 -0.09 2.10
N LEU A 32 8.60 0.67 2.57
CA LEU A 32 8.52 2.12 2.62
C LEU A 32 8.43 2.75 1.22
N GLU A 33 9.22 2.26 0.27
CA GLU A 33 9.19 2.70 -1.13
C GLU A 33 7.85 2.37 -1.80
N GLY A 34 7.32 1.16 -1.55
CA GLY A 34 6.01 0.78 -2.08
C GLY A 34 4.86 1.56 -1.44
N LEU A 35 4.95 1.92 -0.15
CA LEU A 35 3.98 2.80 0.51
C LEU A 35 4.02 4.20 -0.10
N ALA A 36 5.20 4.78 -0.31
CA ALA A 36 5.35 6.08 -0.93
C ALA A 36 4.69 6.11 -2.32
N GLY A 37 4.98 5.12 -3.17
CA GLY A 37 4.35 5.02 -4.49
C GLY A 37 2.85 4.74 -4.44
N ALA A 38 2.36 4.03 -3.42
CA ALA A 38 0.93 3.86 -3.20
C ALA A 38 0.27 5.20 -2.85
N PHE A 39 0.85 5.99 -1.94
CA PHE A 39 0.33 7.31 -1.58
C PHE A 39 0.31 8.27 -2.76
N GLU A 40 1.37 8.33 -3.58
CA GLU A 40 1.39 9.18 -4.79
C GLU A 40 0.27 8.80 -5.77
N ARG A 41 -0.03 7.51 -5.92
CA ARG A 41 -1.15 7.06 -6.77
C ARG A 41 -2.50 7.42 -6.18
N LEU A 42 -2.66 7.26 -4.87
CA LEU A 42 -3.92 7.55 -4.18
C LEU A 42 -4.22 9.04 -4.11
N GLU A 43 -3.19 9.90 -3.99
CA GLU A 43 -3.33 11.35 -4.05
C GLU A 43 -3.87 11.82 -5.42
N GLY A 44 -3.49 11.13 -6.49
CA GLY A 44 -3.99 11.40 -7.84
C GLY A 44 -5.33 10.73 -8.17
N ASP A 45 -5.89 9.90 -7.29
CA ASP A 45 -7.09 9.12 -7.56
C ASP A 45 -8.35 9.87 -7.08
N PRO A 46 -9.20 10.39 -7.99
CA PRO A 46 -10.39 11.16 -7.63
C PRO A 46 -11.50 10.30 -7.01
N THR A 47 -11.35 8.97 -7.02
CA THR A 47 -12.30 8.06 -6.37
C THR A 47 -12.02 7.94 -4.88
N VAL A 48 -10.80 8.24 -4.42
CA VAL A 48 -10.38 8.20 -3.02
C VAL A 48 -10.62 9.57 -2.37
N ARG A 49 -11.15 9.60 -1.13
CA ARG A 49 -11.53 10.82 -0.40
C ARG A 49 -10.89 10.93 0.98
#